data_AF-A0A660M8I6-F1
#
_entry.id   AF-A0A660M8I6-F1
#
_cell.length_a   1.000
_cell.length_b   1.000
_cell.length_c   1.000
_cell.angle_alpha   90.00
_cell.angle_beta   90.00
_cell.angle_gamma   90.00
#
_symmetry.space_group_name_H-M   'P 1'
#
loop_
_entity.id
_entity.type
_entity.pdbx_description
1 polymer ?
#
loop_
_entity_poly.entity_id
_entity_poly.type
_entity_poly.pdbx_seq_one_letter_code
_entity_poly.pdbx_strand_id
1 'polypeptide(L)'
;MSLSLKERLAEEKKSALTYENIAKQVEGILVEAAKDGRSSVLIYLDNENDCKTQFVRYFLTQEGIKFEKAYDTYTATEFPYIDTHMGTGCYEGVDPNKPVAVTKHRFKGIRVFL
;
A
#
# COMPACT_ATOMS: atom_id res chain seq x y z
N MET A 1 17.95 -1.03 -35.99
CA MET A 1 18.33 -0.09 -34.93
C MET A 1 18.03 -0.75 -33.60
N SER A 2 18.99 -0.81 -32.68
CA SER A 2 18.76 -1.28 -31.31
C SER A 2 18.03 -0.21 -30.50
N LEU A 3 17.05 -0.62 -29.69
CA LEU A 3 16.36 0.27 -28.75
C LEU A 3 17.38 0.92 -27.80
N SER A 4 17.19 2.21 -27.53
CA SER A 4 17.97 2.92 -26.50
C SER A 4 17.67 2.33 -25.11
N LEU A 5 18.58 2.52 -24.16
CA LEU A 5 18.38 2.08 -22.77
C LEU A 5 17.05 2.62 -22.19
N LYS A 6 16.70 3.86 -22.50
CA LYS A 6 15.46 4.51 -22.04
C LYS A 6 14.21 3.78 -22.56
N GLU A 7 14.21 3.40 -23.83
CA GLU A 7 13.08 2.69 -24.44
C GLU A 7 12.96 1.27 -23.89
N ARG A 8 14.09 0.56 -23.73
CA ARG A 8 14.12 -0.77 -23.10
C ARG A 8 13.56 -0.74 -21.68
N LEU A 9 13.92 0.27 -20.88
CA LEU A 9 13.38 0.42 -19.52
C LEU A 9 11.87 0.71 -19.50
N ALA A 10 11.37 1.47 -20.47
CA ALA A 10 9.95 1.77 -20.57
C ALA A 10 9.13 0.53 -21.00
N GLU A 11 9.64 -0.25 -21.94
CA GLU A 11 9.03 -1.52 -22.35
C GLU A 11 9.03 -2.53 -21.20
N GLU A 12 10.15 -2.69 -20.51
CA GLU A 12 10.26 -3.61 -19.37
C GLU A 12 9.27 -3.22 -18.26
N LYS A 13 9.15 -1.92 -17.95
CA LYS A 13 8.17 -1.42 -16.98
C LYS A 13 6.74 -1.77 -17.38
N LYS A 14 6.42 -1.72 -18.68
CA LYS A 14 5.08 -2.05 -19.19
C LYS A 14 4.81 -3.56 -19.11
N SER A 15 5.79 -4.37 -19.50
CA SER A 15 5.72 -5.83 -19.42
C SER A 15 5.62 -6.33 -17.97
N ALA A 16 6.31 -5.67 -17.04
CA ALA A 16 6.28 -6.01 -15.62
C ALA A 16 4.92 -5.76 -14.93
N LEU A 17 3.98 -5.06 -15.59
CA LEU A 17 2.65 -4.77 -15.04
C LEU A 17 1.60 -5.85 -15.36
N THR A 18 1.98 -6.96 -16.00
CA THR A 18 1.07 -8.09 -16.19
C THR A 18 0.89 -8.88 -14.90
N TYR A 19 -0.26 -9.53 -14.76
CA TYR A 19 -0.55 -10.40 -13.62
C TYR A 19 0.52 -11.48 -13.43
N GLU A 20 0.86 -12.20 -14.50
CA GLU A 20 1.83 -13.31 -14.46
C GLU A 20 3.21 -12.86 -13.98
N ASN A 21 3.69 -11.70 -14.46
CA ASN A 21 5.00 -11.18 -14.05
C ASN A 21 4.98 -10.72 -12.59
N ILE A 22 3.88 -10.11 -12.13
CA ILE A 22 3.72 -9.70 -10.72
C ILE A 22 3.65 -10.94 -9.82
N ALA A 23 2.85 -11.94 -10.17
CA ALA A 23 2.72 -13.19 -9.43
C ALA A 23 4.09 -13.88 -9.27
N LYS A 24 4.85 -14.01 -10.37
CA LYS A 24 6.20 -14.60 -10.37
C LYS A 24 7.21 -13.81 -9.52
N GLN A 25 7.12 -12.48 -9.53
CA GLN A 25 7.95 -11.64 -8.66
C GLN A 25 7.60 -11.85 -7.18
N VAL A 26 6.30 -11.89 -6.85
CA VAL A 26 5.85 -12.14 -5.48
C VAL A 26 6.31 -13.52 -5.03
N GLU A 27 6.08 -14.56 -5.83
CA GLU A 27 6.55 -15.93 -5.57
C GLU A 27 8.05 -15.96 -5.24
N GLY A 28 8.88 -15.31 -6.07
CA GLY A 28 10.32 -15.21 -5.83
C GLY A 28 10.67 -14.61 -4.46
N ILE A 29 10.01 -13.50 -4.10
CA ILE A 29 10.19 -12.84 -2.79
C ILE A 29 9.80 -13.78 -1.64
N LEU A 30 8.66 -14.49 -1.76
CA LEU A 30 8.19 -15.39 -0.72
C LEU A 30 9.13 -16.60 -0.55
N VAL A 31 9.59 -17.19 -1.66
CA VAL A 31 10.54 -18.31 -1.65
C VAL A 31 11.87 -17.92 -1.03
N GLU A 32 12.41 -16.75 -1.36
CA GLU A 32 13.63 -16.23 -0.73
C GLU A 32 13.43 -15.97 0.77
N ALA A 33 12.32 -15.34 1.16
CA ALA A 33 12.02 -15.11 2.57
C ALA A 33 11.84 -16.41 3.36
N ALA A 34 11.25 -17.44 2.77
CA ALA A 34 11.12 -18.76 3.38
C ALA A 34 12.48 -19.47 3.52
N LYS A 35 13.35 -19.39 2.50
CA LYS A 35 14.74 -19.90 2.57
C LYS A 35 15.55 -19.21 3.66
N ASP A 36 15.32 -17.92 3.88
CA ASP A 36 15.92 -17.13 4.96
C ASP A 36 15.35 -17.46 6.35
N GLY A 37 14.33 -18.33 6.45
CA GLY A 37 13.68 -18.68 7.72
C GLY A 37 12.82 -17.55 8.31
N ARG A 38 12.34 -16.61 7.49
CA ARG A 38 11.48 -15.51 7.95
C ARG A 38 10.04 -15.98 8.12
N SER A 39 9.38 -15.52 9.18
CA SER A 39 7.95 -15.76 9.43
C SER A 39 7.04 -14.73 8.74
N SER A 40 7.59 -13.62 8.26
CA SER A 40 6.85 -12.64 7.47
C SER A 40 7.76 -11.80 6.58
N VAL A 41 7.17 -11.27 5.51
CA VAL A 41 7.84 -10.36 4.59
C VAL A 41 6.92 -9.20 4.22
N LEU A 42 7.48 -8.01 4.08
CA LEU A 42 6.76 -6.82 3.63
C LEU A 42 7.06 -6.57 2.16
N ILE A 43 6.02 -6.66 1.33
CA ILE A 43 6.06 -6.30 -0.09
C ILE A 43 5.67 -4.83 -0.20
N TYR A 44 6.63 -3.98 -0.56
CA TYR A 44 6.40 -2.54 -0.71
C TYR A 44 5.58 -2.23 -1.96
N LEU A 45 4.51 -1.44 -1.79
CA LEU A 45 3.59 -1.04 -2.85
C LEU A 45 3.19 0.42 -2.64
N ASP A 46 3.12 1.19 -3.73
CA ASP A 46 2.99 2.65 -3.66
C ASP A 46 1.56 3.11 -3.36
N ASN A 47 0.55 2.36 -3.82
CA ASN A 47 -0.85 2.75 -3.71
C ASN A 47 -1.75 1.54 -3.47
N GLU A 48 -2.54 1.60 -2.40
CA GLU A 48 -3.45 0.54 -1.96
C GLU A 48 -4.43 0.06 -3.04
N ASN A 49 -4.83 0.98 -3.93
CA ASN A 49 -5.86 0.75 -4.94
C ASN A 49 -5.29 0.58 -6.35
N ASP A 50 -3.97 0.60 -6.54
CA ASP A 50 -3.40 0.41 -7.86
C ASP A 50 -3.52 -1.04 -8.35
N CYS A 51 -3.40 -1.21 -9.66
CA CYS A 51 -3.52 -2.50 -10.34
C CYS A 51 -2.53 -3.54 -9.77
N LYS A 52 -1.30 -3.10 -9.48
CA LYS A 52 -0.25 -3.96 -8.93
C LYS A 52 -0.65 -4.52 -7.56
N THR A 53 -1.14 -3.68 -6.65
CA THR A 53 -1.60 -4.07 -5.32
C THR A 53 -2.77 -5.04 -5.41
N GLN A 54 -3.72 -4.81 -6.33
CA GLN A 54 -4.81 -5.76 -6.54
C GLN A 54 -4.30 -7.12 -7.03
N PHE A 55 -3.35 -7.16 -7.96
CA PHE A 55 -2.77 -8.40 -8.45
C PHE A 55 -1.98 -9.16 -7.38
N VAL A 56 -1.21 -8.48 -6.53
CA VAL A 56 -0.53 -9.11 -5.39
C VAL A 56 -1.56 -9.74 -4.44
N ARG A 57 -2.61 -9.00 -4.06
CA ARG A 57 -3.67 -9.50 -3.18
C ARG A 57 -4.38 -10.70 -3.79
N TYR A 58 -4.70 -10.62 -5.08
CA TYR A 58 -5.36 -11.70 -5.80
C TYR A 58 -4.51 -12.96 -5.82
N PHE A 59 -3.24 -12.86 -6.19
CA PHE A 59 -2.28 -13.97 -6.16
C PHE A 59 -2.21 -14.63 -4.79
N LEU A 60 -1.96 -13.85 -3.73
CA LEU A 60 -1.88 -14.38 -2.36
C LEU A 60 -3.18 -15.05 -1.90
N THR A 61 -4.33 -14.52 -2.32
CA THR A 61 -5.63 -15.11 -2.02
C THR A 61 -5.82 -16.45 -2.74
N GLN A 62 -5.41 -16.56 -4.01
CA GLN A 62 -5.47 -17.81 -4.79
C GLN A 62 -4.58 -18.90 -4.17
N GLU A 63 -3.39 -18.54 -3.70
CA GLU A 63 -2.48 -19.45 -3.01
C GLU A 63 -2.89 -19.75 -1.55
N GLY A 64 -3.94 -19.11 -1.04
CA GLY A 64 -4.39 -19.31 0.35
C GLY A 64 -3.42 -18.77 1.41
N ILE A 65 -2.54 -17.84 1.05
CA ILE A 65 -1.52 -17.28 1.94
C ILE A 65 -2.11 -16.12 2.74
N LYS A 66 -1.86 -16.10 4.05
CA LYS A 66 -2.33 -15.03 4.94
C LYS A 66 -1.54 -13.73 4.69
N PHE A 67 -2.24 -12.60 4.59
CA PHE A 67 -1.62 -11.29 4.48
C PHE A 67 -2.47 -10.17 5.09
N GLU A 68 -1.82 -9.05 5.38
CA GLU A 68 -2.44 -7.82 5.90
C GLU A 68 -1.87 -6.59 5.19
N LYS A 69 -2.68 -5.52 5.08
CA LYS A 69 -2.20 -4.23 4.58
C LYS A 69 -1.30 -3.58 5.63
N ALA A 70 -0.15 -3.08 5.21
CA ALA A 70 0.79 -2.40 6.07
C ALA A 70 0.69 -0.89 5.86
N TYR A 71 0.66 -0.15 6.96
CA TYR A 71 0.60 1.32 6.96
C TYR A 71 1.70 1.90 7.84
N ASP A 72 2.31 2.99 7.39
CA ASP A 72 3.08 3.86 8.27
C ASP A 72 2.12 4.82 8.97
N THR A 73 2.37 5.05 10.25
CA THR A 73 1.58 5.98 11.08
C THR A 73 2.39 7.24 11.28
N TYR A 74 1.76 8.40 11.07
CA TYR A 74 2.39 9.70 11.26
C TYR A 74 1.40 10.68 11.87
N THR A 75 1.91 11.66 12.62
CA THR A 75 1.11 12.75 13.17
C THR A 75 1.11 13.90 12.17
N ALA A 76 -0.08 14.38 11.83
CA ALA A 76 -0.28 15.58 11.02
C ALA A 76 -1.06 16.62 11.82
N THR A 77 -1.04 17.85 11.35
CA THR A 77 -1.79 18.95 11.93
C THR A 77 -2.90 19.33 10.95
N GLU A 78 -4.15 19.23 11.36
CA GLU A 78 -5.33 19.53 10.52
C GLU A 78 -6.31 20.41 11.28
N PHE A 79 -7.09 21.22 10.56
CA PHE A 79 -8.22 21.90 11.17
C PHE A 79 -9.27 20.86 11.59
N PRO A 80 -9.92 21.06 12.74
CA PRO A 80 -10.94 20.15 13.20
C PRO A 80 -12.08 20.05 12.18
N TYR A 81 -12.51 18.82 11.90
CA TYR A 81 -13.69 18.58 11.07
C TYR A 81 -14.94 18.96 11.85
N ILE A 82 -15.70 19.92 11.34
CA ILE A 82 -16.99 20.31 11.90
C ILE A 82 -18.06 19.79 10.95
N ASP A 83 -18.78 18.75 11.39
CA ASP A 83 -19.95 18.28 10.65
C ASP A 83 -21.10 19.29 10.80
N THR A 84 -21.34 20.07 9.76
CA THR A 84 -22.39 21.09 9.72
C THR A 84 -23.81 20.52 9.63
N HIS A 85 -23.97 19.20 9.45
CA HIS A 85 -25.27 18.52 9.43
C HIS A 85 -25.73 18.10 10.83
N MET A 86 -24.81 18.01 11.78
CA MET A 86 -25.15 17.89 13.20
C MET A 86 -25.60 19.27 13.68
N GLY A 87 -26.83 19.40 14.15
CA GLY A 87 -27.45 20.69 14.50
C GLY A 87 -26.59 21.61 15.36
N THR A 88 -26.82 22.92 15.24
CA THR A 88 -26.15 23.98 16.02
C THR A 88 -26.20 23.68 17.53
N GLY A 89 -25.08 23.22 18.10
CA GLY A 89 -24.98 22.89 19.53
C GLY A 89 -24.03 21.72 19.89
N CYS A 90 -23.58 20.92 18.93
CA CYS A 90 -22.77 19.72 19.22
C CYS A 90 -21.24 19.94 19.37
N TYR A 91 -20.75 21.18 19.40
CA TYR A 91 -19.31 21.51 19.28
C TYR A 91 -18.74 22.34 20.45
N GLU A 92 -19.30 22.20 21.65
CA GLU A 92 -18.72 22.84 22.83
C GLU A 92 -17.27 22.37 23.06
N GLY A 93 -16.31 23.30 22.96
CA GLY A 93 -14.90 23.07 23.26
C GLY A 93 -13.97 22.83 22.06
N VAL A 94 -14.47 22.82 20.82
CA VAL A 94 -13.64 22.71 19.61
C VAL A 94 -13.51 24.06 18.93
N ASP A 95 -12.31 24.66 18.95
CA ASP A 95 -12.02 25.89 18.20
C ASP A 95 -11.82 25.55 16.70
N PRO A 96 -12.71 26.02 15.80
CA PRO A 96 -12.63 25.75 14.36
C PRO A 96 -11.32 26.22 13.73
N ASN A 97 -10.71 27.25 14.32
CA ASN A 97 -9.55 27.94 13.77
C ASN A 97 -8.24 27.46 14.41
N LYS A 98 -8.29 26.50 15.34
CA LYS A 98 -7.10 25.93 15.96
C LYS A 98 -6.79 24.57 15.37
N PRO A 99 -5.65 24.41 14.68
CA PRO A 99 -5.25 23.11 14.19
C PRO A 99 -5.04 22.11 15.32
N VAL A 100 -5.50 20.88 15.13
CA VAL A 100 -5.34 19.76 16.07
C VAL A 100 -4.39 18.72 15.50
N ALA A 101 -3.68 18.02 16.39
CA ALA A 101 -2.87 16.88 16.00
C ALA A 101 -3.78 15.70 15.69
N VAL A 102 -3.64 15.14 14.49
CA VAL A 102 -4.38 13.97 14.02
C VAL A 102 -3.42 12.86 13.63
N THR A 103 -3.76 11.63 13.99
CA THR A 103 -3.03 10.44 13.56
C THR A 103 -3.49 10.07 12.16
N LYS A 104 -2.55 9.95 11.22
CA LYS A 104 -2.79 9.56 9.83
C LYS A 104 -2.05 8.28 9.51
N HIS A 105 -2.58 7.56 8.53
CA HIS A 105 -2.02 6.31 8.06
C HIS A 105 -1.70 6.43 6.56
N ARG A 106 -0.48 6.05 6.18
CA ARG A 106 -0.04 6.00 4.78
C ARG A 106 0.22 4.57 4.40
N PHE A 107 -0.44 4.09 3.34
CA PHE A 107 -0.21 2.76 2.82
C PHE A 107 1.28 2.57 2.44
N LYS A 108 1.83 1.43 2.85
CA LYS A 108 3.23 1.06 2.66
C LYS A 108 3.39 -0.19 1.80
N GLY A 109 2.40 -1.06 1.83
CA GLY A 109 2.49 -2.35 1.16
C GLY A 109 1.63 -3.43 1.78
N ILE A 110 1.99 -4.68 1.50
CA ILE A 110 1.32 -5.87 2.02
C ILE A 110 2.32 -6.69 2.83
N ARG A 111 1.98 -6.98 4.08
CA ARG A 111 2.72 -7.92 4.92
C ARG A 111 2.15 -9.31 4.70
N VAL A 112 3.00 -10.24 4.29
CA VAL A 112 2.67 -11.65 4.05
C VAL A 112 3.25 -12.49 5.17
N PHE A 113 2.49 -13.48 5.66
CA PHE A 113 2.91 -14.42 6.70
C PHE A 113 3.23 -15.77 6.06
N LEU A 114 4.40 -16.32 6.40
CA LEU A 114 4.97 -17.56 5.82
C LEU A 114 4.91 -18.71 6.83
#